data_AF-A0A0F5RB00-F1
#
_entry.id   AF-A0A0F5RB00-F1
#
_cell.length_a   1.000
_cell.length_b   1.000
_cell.length_c   1.000
_cell.angle_alpha   90.00
_cell.angle_beta   90.00
_cell.angle_gamma   90.00
#
_symmetry.space_group_name_H-M   'P 1'
#
loop_
_entity.id
_entity.type
_entity.pdbx_description
1 polymer ?
#
loop_
_entity_poly.entity_id
_entity_poly.type
_entity_poly.pdbx_seq_one_letter_code
_entity_poly.pdbx_strand_id
1 'polypeptide(L)'
;MTAPPPHGHVRIELEEADKLQVLHPKAIIAFRGPPGAREDRFMDVAGVYRKRKWIRSRIQGPSEFLLGLPPGCGLEAVALPEDSDLLFDFRHIVFYSDGMAMKTRIHKLKTAWITRELTRMRFTGPGTLGILTAGGLASMKLSEEQPLYVDTASLVAFPESAEVKLAVYGNPLATQHMNVQWELKGRGSVLVQTGSLDPGLVEPLQRDGFLRRTLRELLPFGGVYIK
;
A
#
# COMPACT_ATOMS: atom_id res chain seq x y z
N MET A 1 7.62 -17.15 20.67
CA MET A 1 7.97 -16.30 19.51
C MET A 1 7.07 -15.08 19.54
N THR A 2 7.60 -13.92 19.90
CA THR A 2 6.86 -12.67 19.98
C THR A 2 6.99 -11.99 18.62
N ALA A 3 5.98 -12.11 17.77
CA ALA A 3 5.88 -11.24 16.60
C ALA A 3 5.74 -9.79 17.13
N PRO A 4 6.54 -8.82 16.67
CA PRO A 4 6.30 -7.43 17.06
C PRO A 4 4.89 -7.03 16.62
N PRO A 5 4.12 -6.32 17.47
CA PRO A 5 2.78 -5.90 17.12
C PRO A 5 2.84 -4.96 15.91
N PRO A 6 1.83 -4.98 15.02
CA PRO A 6 1.76 -4.01 13.93
C PRO A 6 1.74 -2.62 14.54
N HIS A 7 2.80 -1.85 14.32
CA HIS A 7 2.87 -0.48 14.78
C HIS A 7 1.85 0.31 13.95
N GLY A 8 0.73 0.71 14.57
CA GLY A 8 -0.31 1.56 13.94
C GLY A 8 0.18 2.97 13.58
N HIS A 9 1.49 3.18 13.57
CA HIS A 9 2.16 4.40 13.19
C HIS A 9 3.58 4.09 12.72
N VAL A 10 4.18 5.02 11.98
CA VAL A 10 5.63 5.06 11.70
C VAL A 10 6.19 6.40 12.14
N ARG A 11 7.43 6.38 12.66
CA ARG A 11 8.24 7.58 12.88
C ARG A 11 9.15 7.79 11.68
N ILE A 12 9.17 9.01 11.17
CA ILE A 12 10.06 9.45 10.09
C ILE A 12 10.93 10.58 10.63
N GLU A 13 12.23 10.42 10.52
CA GLU A 13 13.25 11.39 10.89
C GLU A 13 13.91 11.90 9.60
N LEU A 14 14.08 13.21 9.49
CA LEU A 14 14.65 13.88 8.34
C LEU A 14 15.87 14.68 8.79
N GLU A 15 17.02 14.44 8.16
CA GLU A 15 18.23 15.22 8.33
C GLU A 15 18.16 16.54 7.54
N GLU A 16 19.13 17.43 7.74
CA GLU A 16 19.10 18.80 7.18
C GLU A 16 18.94 18.85 5.65
N ALA A 17 19.50 17.87 4.93
CA ALA A 17 19.37 17.77 3.48
C ALA A 17 18.06 17.11 3.02
N ASP A 18 17.38 16.38 3.92
CA ASP A 18 16.23 15.56 3.58
C ASP A 18 14.98 16.39 3.36
N LYS A 19 14.28 16.05 2.28
CA LYS A 19 13.01 16.67 1.91
C LYS A 19 12.08 15.58 1.36
N LEU A 20 10.86 15.54 1.86
CA LEU A 20 9.81 14.62 1.42
C LEU A 20 8.57 15.37 0.94
N GLN A 21 7.90 14.78 -0.04
CA GLN A 21 6.55 15.14 -0.47
C GLN A 21 5.57 14.11 0.09
N VAL A 22 4.83 14.46 1.14
CA VAL A 22 3.84 13.61 1.80
C VAL A 22 2.47 13.81 1.17
N LEU A 23 1.90 12.73 0.63
CA LEU A 23 0.64 12.73 -0.11
C LEU A 23 -0.61 12.61 0.78
N HIS A 24 -0.42 12.15 2.03
CA HIS A 24 -1.47 12.01 3.03
C HIS A 24 -1.18 12.87 4.26
N PRO A 25 -1.17 14.22 4.13
CA PRO A 25 -0.71 15.10 5.21
C PRO A 25 -1.63 15.10 6.44
N LYS A 26 -2.88 14.64 6.29
CA LYS A 26 -3.81 14.43 7.40
C LYS A 26 -3.48 13.20 8.26
N ALA A 27 -2.65 12.29 7.76
CA ALA A 27 -2.16 11.14 8.51
C ALA A 27 -1.00 11.52 9.45
N ILE A 28 -0.45 12.72 9.34
CA ILE A 28 0.57 13.23 10.27
C ILE A 28 -0.13 13.54 11.59
N ILE A 29 0.15 12.73 12.62
CA ILE A 29 -0.46 12.85 13.95
C ILE A 29 0.41 13.64 14.94
N ALA A 30 1.71 13.73 14.68
CA ALA A 30 2.64 14.56 15.44
C ALA A 30 3.77 15.04 14.53
N PHE A 31 4.26 16.26 14.78
CA PHE A 31 5.38 16.87 14.06
C PHE A 31 6.28 17.61 15.06
N ARG A 32 7.60 17.48 14.88
CA ARG A 32 8.64 18.16 15.65
C ARG A 32 9.64 18.77 14.67
N GLY A 33 9.79 20.08 14.72
CA GLY A 33 10.71 20.83 13.87
C GLY A 33 10.30 22.30 13.77
N PRO A 34 11.05 23.12 13.04
CA PRO A 34 10.67 24.50 12.77
C PRO A 34 9.30 24.55 12.07
N PRO A 35 8.40 25.50 12.40
CA PRO A 35 7.10 25.59 11.72
C PRO A 35 7.20 25.74 10.20
N GLY A 36 8.23 26.44 9.71
CA GLY A 36 8.49 26.60 8.27
C GLY A 36 9.04 25.36 7.56
N ALA A 37 9.34 24.29 8.31
CA ALA A 37 9.82 23.03 7.74
C ALA A 37 8.67 22.16 7.17
N ARG A 38 7.42 22.61 7.28
CA ARG A 38 6.26 22.02 6.61
C ARG A 38 5.55 23.06 5.75
N GLU A 39 5.26 22.70 4.51
CA GLU A 39 4.50 23.54 3.59
C GLU A 39 3.46 22.71 2.82
N ASP A 40 2.19 23.04 2.99
CA ASP A 40 1.08 22.33 2.34
C ASP A 40 0.73 23.01 1.00
N ARG A 41 0.63 22.21 -0.06
CA ARG A 41 0.31 22.68 -1.42
C ARG A 41 -0.78 21.84 -2.04
N PHE A 42 -1.64 22.46 -2.85
CA PHE A 42 -2.54 21.71 -3.72
C PHE A 42 -1.75 20.94 -4.76
N MET A 43 -2.19 19.73 -5.06
CA MET A 43 -1.65 18.93 -6.14
C MET A 43 -2.38 19.22 -7.43
N ASP A 44 -1.64 19.47 -8.50
CA ASP A 44 -2.18 19.48 -9.85
C ASP A 44 -2.10 18.07 -10.45
N VAL A 45 -2.96 17.17 -9.97
CA VAL A 45 -3.12 15.84 -10.58
C VAL A 45 -4.12 15.97 -11.72
N ALA A 46 -3.62 16.00 -12.96
CA ALA A 46 -4.47 16.00 -14.14
C ALA A 46 -5.35 14.73 -14.20
N GLY A 47 -6.64 14.87 -14.53
CA GLY A 47 -7.57 13.76 -14.79
C GLY A 47 -8.64 13.49 -13.72
N VAL A 48 -9.04 12.22 -13.60
CA VAL A 48 -10.19 11.68 -12.83
C VAL A 48 -10.22 12.13 -11.36
N TYR A 49 -9.06 12.43 -10.77
CA TYR A 49 -8.92 12.81 -9.37
C TYR A 49 -9.26 14.28 -9.05
N ARG A 50 -9.58 15.12 -10.06
CA ARG A 50 -9.94 16.55 -9.88
C ARG A 50 -11.15 16.81 -8.99
N LYS A 51 -12.03 15.83 -8.74
CA LYS A 51 -13.24 16.02 -7.91
C LYS A 51 -12.93 16.31 -6.44
N ARG A 52 -11.70 16.05 -5.96
CA ARG A 52 -11.25 16.44 -4.61
C ARG A 52 -9.95 17.23 -4.75
N LYS A 53 -9.84 18.39 -4.11
CA LYS A 53 -8.56 19.12 -4.03
C LYS A 53 -7.62 18.33 -3.12
N TRP A 54 -6.71 17.56 -3.71
CA TRP A 54 -5.69 16.83 -2.96
C TRP A 54 -4.61 17.80 -2.49
N ILE A 55 -4.21 17.66 -1.23
CA ILE A 55 -3.16 18.44 -0.61
C ILE A 55 -1.98 17.50 -0.39
N ARG A 56 -0.79 17.94 -0.74
CA ARG A 56 0.47 17.34 -0.32
C ARG A 56 1.20 18.28 0.63
N SER A 57 1.98 17.74 1.55
CA SER A 57 2.91 18.51 2.38
C SER A 57 4.33 18.27 1.92
N ARG A 58 5.05 19.35 1.62
CA ARG A 58 6.51 19.31 1.58
C ARG A 58 7.02 19.40 3.02
N ILE A 59 7.78 18.40 3.46
CA ILE A 59 8.41 18.37 4.77
C ILE A 59 9.92 18.38 4.57
N GLN A 60 10.63 19.22 5.31
CA GLN A 60 12.07 19.42 5.22
C GLN A 60 12.72 19.15 6.58
N GLY A 61 13.93 18.60 6.58
CA GLY A 61 14.71 18.46 7.81
C GLY A 61 15.50 19.73 8.19
N PRO A 62 16.05 19.78 9.42
CA PRO A 62 15.94 18.76 10.45
C PRO A 62 14.54 18.75 11.07
N SER A 63 13.85 17.61 11.00
CA SER A 63 12.52 17.43 11.57
C SER A 63 12.17 15.95 11.77
N GLU A 64 11.15 15.70 12.59
CA GLU A 64 10.61 14.37 12.88
C GLU A 64 9.09 14.45 12.79
N PHE A 65 8.44 13.41 12.26
CA PHE A 65 6.99 13.30 12.33
C PHE A 65 6.51 11.87 12.49
N LEU A 66 5.35 11.73 13.11
CA LEU A 66 4.62 10.47 13.24
C LEU A 66 3.49 10.45 12.22
N LEU A 67 3.46 9.40 11.40
CA LEU A 67 2.31 9.08 10.55
C LEU A 67 1.48 7.98 11.21
N GLY A 68 0.19 8.23 11.39
CA GLY A 68 -0.76 7.17 11.73
C GLY A 68 -1.03 6.28 10.51
N LEU A 69 -0.97 4.97 10.70
CA LEU A 69 -1.28 3.98 9.66
C LEU A 69 -2.68 3.40 9.89
N PRO A 70 -3.41 3.03 8.83
CA PRO A 70 -4.60 2.21 8.99
C PRO A 70 -4.29 0.90 9.72
N PRO A 71 -5.24 0.32 10.46
CA PRO A 71 -5.06 -0.96 11.12
C PRO A 71 -4.66 -2.06 10.12
N GLY A 72 -3.65 -2.86 10.49
CA GLY A 72 -3.13 -3.95 9.64
C GLY A 72 -2.25 -3.49 8.48
N CYS A 73 -2.02 -2.19 8.33
CA CYS A 73 -1.08 -1.66 7.35
C CYS A 73 0.30 -1.38 7.94
N GLY A 74 1.30 -1.54 7.11
CA GLY A 74 2.68 -1.10 7.32
C GLY A 74 3.07 -0.02 6.32
N LEU A 75 4.30 0.47 6.47
CA LEU A 75 4.95 1.35 5.52
C LEU A 75 6.32 0.76 5.16
N GLU A 76 6.59 0.62 3.87
CA GLU A 76 7.90 0.21 3.35
C GLU A 76 8.52 1.34 2.53
N ALA A 77 9.81 1.61 2.76
CA ALA A 77 10.59 2.57 1.99
C ALA A 77 11.29 1.85 0.82
N VAL A 78 10.94 2.21 -0.41
CA VAL A 78 11.50 1.62 -1.62
C VAL A 78 12.36 2.65 -2.35
N ALA A 79 13.65 2.34 -2.50
CA ALA A 79 14.54 3.11 -3.35
C ALA A 79 14.15 2.91 -4.83
N LEU A 80 13.96 4.01 -5.54
CA LEU A 80 13.73 4.02 -6.98
C LEU A 80 14.97 4.55 -7.69
N PRO A 81 15.53 3.78 -8.64
CA PRO A 81 16.57 4.28 -9.52
C PRO A 81 15.98 5.27 -10.54
N GLU A 82 16.84 6.10 -11.12
CA GLU A 82 16.44 7.14 -12.07
C GLU A 82 15.70 6.61 -13.30
N ASP A 83 16.08 5.43 -13.77
CA ASP A 83 15.56 4.75 -14.95
C ASP A 83 14.34 3.85 -14.68
N SER A 84 13.81 3.84 -13.46
CA SER A 84 12.66 3.00 -13.12
C SER A 84 11.47 3.28 -14.04
N ASP A 85 10.91 2.21 -14.57
CA ASP A 85 9.71 2.22 -15.42
C ASP A 85 8.45 1.74 -14.70
N LEU A 86 8.50 1.61 -13.38
CA LEU A 86 7.37 1.13 -12.59
C LEU A 86 6.23 2.15 -12.54
N LEU A 87 5.03 1.63 -12.70
CA LEU A 87 3.77 2.34 -12.55
C LEU A 87 3.07 1.89 -11.29
N PHE A 88 2.87 2.84 -10.38
CA PHE A 88 2.32 2.59 -9.06
C PHE A 88 0.81 2.89 -9.01
N ASP A 89 0.07 2.12 -8.22
CA ASP A 89 -1.21 2.59 -7.71
C ASP A 89 -0.97 3.77 -6.77
N PHE A 90 -1.59 4.91 -7.05
CA PHE A 90 -1.45 6.11 -6.21
C PHE A 90 -1.90 5.88 -4.76
N ARG A 91 -2.88 4.99 -4.52
CA ARG A 91 -3.45 4.72 -3.19
C ARG A 91 -2.43 4.13 -2.22
N HIS A 92 -1.37 3.53 -2.75
CA HIS A 92 -0.30 2.94 -1.96
C HIS A 92 0.83 3.93 -1.67
N ILE A 93 0.86 5.14 -2.26
CA ILE A 93 1.99 6.04 -2.08
C ILE A 93 1.70 7.05 -0.96
N VAL A 94 2.50 6.98 0.11
CA VAL A 94 2.39 7.86 1.28
C VAL A 94 3.28 9.08 1.15
N PHE A 95 4.52 8.89 0.69
CA PHE A 95 5.45 9.97 0.41
C PHE A 95 6.40 9.61 -0.72
N TYR A 96 7.11 10.61 -1.23
CA TYR A 96 8.25 10.43 -2.10
C TYR A 96 9.32 11.50 -1.84
N SER A 97 10.58 11.22 -2.15
CA SER A 97 11.68 12.20 -2.01
C SER A 97 11.45 13.45 -2.86
N ASP A 98 11.78 14.61 -2.31
CA ASP A 98 11.76 15.87 -3.07
C ASP A 98 12.77 15.79 -4.22
N GLY A 99 12.43 16.41 -5.36
CA GLY A 99 13.22 16.31 -6.60
C GLY A 99 12.77 15.19 -7.55
N MET A 100 12.03 14.18 -7.06
CA MET A 100 11.38 13.23 -7.96
C MET A 100 10.19 13.89 -8.68
N ALA A 101 10.04 13.58 -9.97
CA ALA A 101 8.88 13.99 -10.75
C ALA A 101 7.81 12.89 -10.73
N MET A 102 6.55 13.29 -10.59
CA MET A 102 5.39 12.40 -10.56
C MET A 102 4.50 12.70 -11.76
N LYS A 103 4.18 11.68 -12.56
CA LYS A 103 3.36 11.80 -13.78
C LYS A 103 2.25 10.76 -13.83
N THR A 104 1.03 11.22 -14.09
CA THR A 104 -0.13 10.33 -14.30
C THR A 104 0.00 9.58 -15.62
N ARG A 105 -0.28 8.29 -15.59
CA ARG A 105 -0.39 7.39 -16.75
C ARG A 105 -1.78 6.76 -16.78
N ILE A 106 -2.45 6.89 -17.92
CA ILE A 106 -3.78 6.33 -18.13
C ILE A 106 -3.66 5.26 -19.20
N HIS A 107 -3.90 4.00 -18.82
CA HIS A 107 -3.93 2.87 -19.73
C HIS A 107 -5.37 2.54 -20.10
N LYS A 108 -5.66 2.49 -21.40
CA LYS A 108 -6.94 2.02 -21.92
C LYS A 108 -6.97 0.50 -21.85
N LEU A 109 -7.87 -0.04 -21.04
CA LEU A 109 -8.06 -1.48 -20.95
C LEU A 109 -8.97 -1.93 -22.08
N LYS A 110 -8.48 -2.83 -22.95
CA LYS A 110 -9.24 -3.31 -24.13
C LYS A 110 -10.45 -4.19 -23.74
N THR A 111 -10.45 -4.78 -22.54
CA THR A 111 -11.35 -5.89 -22.18
C THR A 111 -12.36 -5.59 -21.06
N ALA A 112 -12.50 -4.34 -20.62
CA ALA A 112 -13.34 -4.01 -19.46
C ALA A 112 -14.70 -3.43 -19.89
N TRP A 113 -15.80 -4.16 -19.62
CA TRP A 113 -17.16 -3.66 -19.81
C TRP A 113 -17.57 -2.57 -18.80
N ILE A 114 -16.81 -2.38 -17.71
CA ILE A 114 -17.16 -1.48 -16.59
C ILE A 114 -16.13 -0.35 -16.37
N THR A 115 -14.83 -0.64 -16.36
CA THR A 115 -13.74 0.33 -16.11
C THR A 115 -12.80 0.44 -17.30
N ARG A 116 -13.03 1.44 -18.17
CA ARG A 116 -12.29 1.59 -19.44
C ARG A 116 -10.84 2.05 -19.28
N GLU A 117 -10.46 2.53 -18.10
CA GLU A 117 -9.17 3.20 -17.87
C GLU A 117 -8.54 2.79 -16.53
N LEU A 118 -7.28 2.34 -16.59
CA LEU A 118 -6.43 2.11 -15.43
C LEU A 118 -5.51 3.31 -15.25
N THR A 119 -5.69 4.06 -14.15
CA THR A 119 -4.82 5.20 -13.82
C THR A 119 -3.72 4.75 -12.86
N ARG A 120 -2.46 4.99 -13.22
CA ARG A 120 -1.26 4.72 -12.42
C ARG A 120 -0.35 5.93 -12.40
N MET A 121 0.61 5.94 -11.49
CA MET A 121 1.58 7.02 -11.35
C MET A 121 2.97 6.53 -11.66
N ARG A 122 3.66 7.24 -12.54
CA ARG A 122 5.10 7.08 -12.76
C ARG A 122 5.86 8.07 -11.89
N PHE A 123 6.88 7.59 -11.21
CA PHE A 123 7.86 8.42 -10.52
C PHE A 123 9.18 8.35 -11.28
N THR A 124 9.84 9.48 -11.50
CA THR A 124 11.11 9.57 -12.23
C THR A 124 12.12 10.41 -11.46
N GLY A 125 13.39 10.06 -11.60
CA GLY A 125 14.48 10.59 -10.79
C GLY A 125 14.84 9.62 -9.65
N PRO A 126 16.09 9.60 -9.19
CA PRO A 126 16.49 8.78 -8.06
C PRO A 126 15.81 9.29 -6.80
N GLY A 127 15.38 8.39 -5.92
CA GLY A 127 14.79 8.77 -4.65
C GLY A 127 14.15 7.61 -3.94
N THR A 128 13.33 7.90 -2.94
CA THR A 128 12.63 6.90 -2.13
C THR A 128 11.13 7.14 -2.16
N LEU A 129 10.35 6.08 -2.30
CA LEU A 129 8.90 6.10 -2.07
C LEU A 129 8.58 5.45 -0.73
N GLY A 130 7.68 6.07 0.03
CA GLY A 130 7.01 5.42 1.15
C GLY A 130 5.74 4.73 0.65
N ILE A 131 5.71 3.40 0.71
CA ILE A 131 4.63 2.56 0.20
C ILE A 131 3.81 2.01 1.37
N LEU A 132 2.51 2.31 1.38
CA LEU A 132 1.53 1.72 2.28
C LEU A 132 1.19 0.30 1.81
N THR A 133 1.30 -0.67 2.70
CA THR A 133 1.03 -2.08 2.42
C THR A 133 0.11 -2.66 3.48
N ALA A 134 -0.83 -3.52 3.09
CA ALA A 134 -1.33 -4.54 4.00
C ALA A 134 -0.32 -5.69 4.00
N GLY A 135 0.18 -6.09 5.17
CA GLY A 135 1.32 -7.01 5.25
C GLY A 135 2.61 -6.40 4.69
N GLY A 136 3.46 -7.22 4.09
CA GLY A 136 4.71 -6.77 3.44
C GLY A 136 4.59 -6.63 1.91
N LEU A 137 5.67 -6.19 1.28
CA LEU A 137 5.81 -6.07 -0.17
C LEU A 137 6.64 -7.22 -0.73
N ALA A 138 6.10 -7.89 -1.75
CA ALA A 138 6.79 -8.94 -2.50
C ALA A 138 7.03 -8.52 -3.94
N SER A 139 8.18 -8.91 -4.49
CA SER A 139 8.52 -8.71 -5.90
C SER A 139 8.38 -10.02 -6.66
N MET A 140 7.72 -9.99 -7.83
CA MET A 140 7.56 -11.15 -8.71
C MET A 140 7.99 -10.80 -10.12
N LYS A 141 8.81 -11.65 -10.76
CA LYS A 141 9.26 -11.44 -12.13
C LYS A 141 8.12 -11.71 -13.12
N LEU A 142 8.03 -10.86 -14.15
CA LEU A 142 7.16 -11.10 -15.29
C LEU A 142 7.83 -12.01 -16.31
N SER A 143 7.00 -12.69 -17.10
CA SER A 143 7.39 -13.47 -18.27
C SER A 143 6.60 -12.99 -19.49
N GLU A 144 7.23 -13.00 -20.66
CA GLU A 144 6.57 -12.69 -21.93
C GLU A 144 5.66 -13.86 -22.36
N GLU A 145 5.99 -15.09 -21.97
CA GLU A 145 5.26 -16.29 -22.36
C GLU A 145 4.20 -16.66 -21.34
N GLN A 146 4.57 -16.69 -20.05
CA GLN A 146 3.74 -17.19 -18.96
C GLN A 146 3.06 -16.02 -18.22
N PRO A 147 1.72 -15.94 -18.22
CA PRO A 147 1.02 -14.87 -17.52
C PRO A 147 1.16 -15.02 -16.00
N LEU A 148 1.37 -13.89 -15.34
CA LEU A 148 1.21 -13.76 -13.90
C LEU A 148 -0.20 -13.25 -13.59
N TYR A 149 -0.91 -13.92 -12.69
CA TYR A 149 -2.21 -13.47 -12.18
C TYR A 149 -2.04 -12.89 -10.77
N VAL A 150 -2.46 -11.65 -10.58
CA VAL A 150 -2.36 -10.94 -9.29
C VAL A 150 -3.73 -10.39 -8.91
N ASP A 151 -4.13 -10.56 -7.65
CA ASP A 151 -5.39 -10.01 -7.17
C ASP A 151 -5.44 -8.51 -7.40
N THR A 152 -6.58 -8.01 -7.89
CA THR A 152 -6.70 -6.60 -8.27
C THR A 152 -6.45 -5.63 -7.12
N ALA A 153 -6.71 -6.03 -5.88
CA ALA A 153 -6.43 -5.26 -4.68
C ALA A 153 -4.99 -5.41 -4.18
N SER A 154 -4.26 -6.45 -4.60
CA SER A 154 -2.89 -6.71 -4.15
C SER A 154 -1.80 -6.11 -5.05
N LEU A 155 -2.12 -5.75 -6.29
CA LEU A 155 -1.14 -5.19 -7.24
C LEU A 155 -0.77 -3.72 -6.94
N VAL A 156 0.42 -3.53 -6.37
CA VAL A 156 0.97 -2.21 -6.00
C VAL A 156 1.62 -1.51 -7.19
N ALA A 157 2.49 -2.20 -7.93
CA ALA A 157 3.19 -1.64 -9.09
C ALA A 157 3.52 -2.67 -10.16
N PHE A 158 3.70 -2.21 -11.40
CA PHE A 158 4.16 -3.03 -12.53
C PHE A 158 4.89 -2.17 -13.58
N PRO A 159 5.76 -2.76 -14.43
CA PRO A 159 6.49 -2.01 -15.47
C PRO A 159 5.56 -1.39 -16.52
N GLU A 160 5.85 -0.17 -16.97
CA GLU A 160 5.04 0.54 -17.99
C GLU A 160 4.91 -0.24 -19.30
N SER A 161 5.90 -1.07 -19.62
CA SER A 161 5.92 -1.92 -20.82
C SER A 161 5.08 -3.21 -20.70
N ALA A 162 4.56 -3.55 -19.52
CA ALA A 162 3.82 -4.78 -19.32
C ALA A 162 2.44 -4.76 -20.01
N GLU A 163 2.04 -5.89 -20.58
CA GLU A 163 0.67 -6.12 -21.01
C GLU A 163 -0.19 -6.41 -19.79
N VAL A 164 -1.31 -5.68 -19.63
CA VAL A 164 -2.20 -5.81 -18.47
C VAL A 164 -3.65 -5.88 -18.92
N LYS A 165 -4.39 -6.88 -18.43
CA LYS A 165 -5.84 -7.01 -18.61
C LYS A 165 -6.49 -7.63 -17.38
N LEU A 166 -7.81 -7.46 -17.25
CA LEU A 166 -8.60 -8.13 -16.22
C LEU A 166 -8.90 -9.57 -16.65
N ALA A 167 -8.76 -10.52 -15.74
CA ALA A 167 -9.02 -11.93 -15.99
C ALA A 167 -9.47 -12.68 -14.72
N VAL A 168 -9.97 -13.89 -14.95
CA VAL A 168 -10.10 -14.97 -13.96
C VAL A 168 -9.35 -16.18 -14.52
N TYR A 169 -8.93 -17.11 -13.67
CA TYR A 169 -8.16 -18.28 -14.10
C TYR A 169 -8.63 -19.56 -13.38
N GLY A 170 -8.16 -20.71 -13.85
CA GLY A 170 -8.50 -22.00 -13.26
C GLY A 170 -9.79 -22.62 -13.82
N ASN A 171 -10.30 -23.63 -13.11
CA ASN A 171 -11.51 -24.35 -13.50
C ASN A 171 -12.79 -23.53 -13.16
N PRO A 172 -13.99 -23.93 -13.61
CA PRO A 172 -15.22 -23.18 -13.37
C PRO A 172 -15.53 -22.91 -11.89
N LEU A 173 -15.15 -23.83 -10.99
CA LEU A 173 -15.34 -23.64 -9.56
C LEU A 173 -14.41 -22.53 -9.04
N ALA A 174 -13.14 -22.54 -9.43
CA ALA A 174 -12.18 -21.51 -9.07
C ALA A 174 -12.62 -20.13 -9.57
N THR A 175 -13.08 -20.04 -10.83
CA THR A 175 -13.52 -18.76 -11.41
C THR A 175 -14.77 -18.18 -10.74
N GLN A 176 -15.64 -19.03 -10.18
CA GLN A 176 -16.83 -18.59 -9.43
C GLN A 176 -16.52 -18.05 -8.03
N HIS A 177 -15.44 -18.53 -7.41
CA HIS A 177 -15.09 -18.19 -6.02
C HIS A 177 -13.91 -17.21 -5.89
N MET A 178 -13.25 -16.87 -6.99
CA MET A 178 -12.12 -15.93 -6.96
C MET A 178 -12.53 -14.49 -7.23
N ASN A 179 -11.77 -13.57 -6.64
CA ASN A 179 -11.78 -12.18 -7.07
C ASN A 179 -11.24 -12.05 -8.49
N VAL A 180 -11.62 -10.95 -9.16
CA VAL A 180 -11.01 -10.59 -10.44
C VAL A 180 -9.52 -10.30 -10.23
N GLN A 181 -8.71 -10.77 -11.18
CA GLN A 181 -7.26 -10.68 -11.18
C GLN A 181 -6.79 -9.76 -12.31
N TRP A 182 -5.61 -9.18 -12.13
CA TRP A 182 -4.79 -8.66 -13.23
C TRP A 182 -4.02 -9.83 -13.84
N GLU A 183 -4.20 -10.07 -15.14
CA GLU A 183 -3.29 -10.89 -15.94
C GLU A 183 -2.19 -9.97 -16.48
N LEU A 184 -0.94 -10.28 -16.15
CA LEU A 184 0.24 -9.51 -16.56
C LEU A 184 1.22 -10.37 -17.36
N LYS A 185 1.75 -9.81 -18.44
CA LYS A 185 2.87 -10.36 -19.22
C LYS A 185 3.89 -9.27 -19.53
N GLY A 186 5.16 -9.65 -19.70
CA GLY A 186 6.22 -8.73 -20.09
C GLY A 186 7.55 -9.03 -19.40
N ARG A 187 8.39 -8.00 -19.31
CA ARG A 187 9.70 -8.05 -18.64
C ARG A 187 9.68 -7.20 -17.36
N GLY A 188 10.67 -7.40 -16.51
CA GLY A 188 10.79 -6.68 -15.24
C GLY A 188 10.09 -7.40 -14.09
N SER A 189 9.75 -6.67 -13.03
CA SER A 189 9.09 -7.22 -11.85
C SER A 189 7.89 -6.38 -11.43
N VAL A 190 6.87 -7.05 -10.90
CA VAL A 190 5.73 -6.42 -10.24
C VAL A 190 5.96 -6.36 -8.74
N LEU A 191 5.32 -5.39 -8.09
CA LEU A 191 5.27 -5.28 -6.64
C LEU A 191 3.85 -5.61 -6.16
N VAL A 192 3.75 -6.51 -5.20
CA VAL A 192 2.49 -7.05 -4.69
C VAL A 192 2.48 -6.94 -3.17
N GLN A 193 1.40 -6.42 -2.59
CA GLN A 193 1.22 -6.48 -1.14
C GLN A 193 0.75 -7.87 -0.72
N THR A 194 1.26 -8.35 0.41
CA THR A 194 1.11 -9.75 0.84
C THR A 194 0.06 -9.96 1.93
N GLY A 195 -0.48 -8.88 2.50
CA GLY A 195 -1.56 -8.95 3.47
C GLY A 195 -2.82 -9.49 2.82
N SER A 196 -3.28 -10.65 3.31
CA SER A 196 -4.56 -11.20 2.89
C SER A 196 -5.69 -10.28 3.36
N LEU A 197 -6.58 -9.95 2.42
CA LEU A 197 -7.83 -9.23 2.70
C LEU A 197 -9.01 -10.20 2.91
N ASP A 198 -8.77 -11.51 2.86
CA ASP A 198 -9.81 -12.53 3.00
C ASP A 198 -10.30 -12.62 4.45
N PRO A 199 -11.54 -12.19 4.75
CA PRO A 199 -12.10 -12.31 6.10
C PRO A 199 -12.19 -13.78 6.54
N GLY A 200 -12.39 -14.71 5.61
CA GLY A 200 -12.48 -16.14 5.87
C GLY A 200 -11.16 -16.78 6.32
N LEU A 201 -10.01 -16.15 6.03
CA LEU A 201 -8.72 -16.53 6.61
C LEU A 201 -8.50 -15.89 7.98
N VAL A 202 -8.99 -14.66 8.18
CA VAL A 202 -8.82 -13.92 9.43
C VAL A 202 -9.71 -14.48 10.55
N GLU A 203 -10.95 -14.84 10.24
CA GLU A 203 -11.94 -15.30 11.22
C GLU A 203 -11.56 -16.58 11.97
N PRO A 204 -11.10 -17.68 11.32
CA PRO A 204 -10.66 -18.88 12.01
C PRO A 204 -9.42 -18.63 12.87
N LEU A 205 -8.48 -17.81 12.38
CA LEU A 205 -7.27 -17.45 13.11
C LEU A 205 -7.57 -16.60 14.36
N GLN A 206 -8.65 -15.80 14.34
CA GLN A 206 -9.09 -15.03 15.51
C GLN A 206 -9.96 -15.84 16.48
N ARG A 207 -10.63 -16.91 16.03
CA ARG A 207 -11.48 -17.77 16.88
C ARG A 207 -10.72 -18.46 18.01
N ASP A 208 -9.45 -18.82 17.81
CA ASP A 208 -8.59 -19.36 18.88
C ASP A 208 -8.33 -18.34 20.01
N GLY A 209 -8.40 -17.03 19.70
CA GLY A 209 -8.33 -15.95 20.69
C GLY A 209 -9.66 -15.70 21.41
N PHE A 210 -10.79 -15.87 20.71
CA PHE A 210 -12.13 -15.72 21.29
C PHE A 210 -12.47 -16.86 22.25
N LEU A 211 -12.15 -18.12 21.91
CA LEU A 211 -12.34 -19.28 22.79
C LEU A 211 -11.58 -19.13 24.12
N ARG A 212 -10.39 -18.53 24.11
CA ARG A 212 -9.63 -18.22 25.34
C ARG A 212 -10.26 -17.11 26.17
N ARG A 213 -10.94 -16.14 25.55
CA ARG A 213 -11.68 -15.07 26.25
C ARG A 213 -12.96 -15.62 26.88
N THR A 214 -13.74 -16.41 26.13
CA THR A 214 -14.94 -17.04 26.67
C THR A 214 -14.62 -18.11 27.72
N LEU A 215 -13.56 -18.91 27.59
CA LEU A 215 -13.14 -19.85 28.65
C LEU A 215 -12.69 -19.14 29.93
N ARG A 216 -12.13 -17.92 29.85
CA ARG A 216 -11.76 -17.13 31.03
C ARG A 216 -12.97 -16.44 31.69
N GLU A 217 -14.03 -16.19 30.92
CA GLU A 217 -15.27 -15.57 31.41
C GLU A 217 -16.33 -16.60 31.85
N LEU A 218 -16.28 -17.85 31.32
CA LEU A 218 -17.21 -18.95 31.62
C LEU A 218 -16.67 -19.99 32.62
N LEU A 219 -15.60 -19.66 33.36
CA LEU A 219 -15.26 -20.36 34.60
C LEU A 219 -15.74 -19.56 35.82
N PRO A 220 -17.03 -19.63 36.19
CA PRO A 220 -17.43 -19.49 37.58
C PRO A 220 -17.17 -20.83 38.30
N PHE A 221 -16.99 -20.76 39.62
CA PHE A 221 -16.66 -21.84 40.58
C PHE A 221 -15.16 -22.14 40.73
N GLY A 222 -14.55 -22.03 41.91
CA GLY A 222 -15.09 -21.77 43.25
C GLY A 222 -13.92 -21.40 44.18
N GLY A 223 -14.08 -20.62 45.24
CA GLY A 223 -15.18 -20.67 46.19
C GLY A 223 -14.73 -21.42 47.45
N VAL A 224 -14.49 -20.66 48.52
CA VAL A 224 -14.65 -21.03 49.95
C VAL A 224 -13.44 -21.64 50.71
N TYR A 225 -12.97 -20.83 51.66
CA TYR A 225 -12.52 -21.08 53.04
C TYR A 225 -11.73 -22.35 53.42
N ILE A 226 -10.57 -22.12 54.04
CA ILE A 226 -10.05 -22.98 55.11
C ILE A 226 -9.77 -22.09 56.33
N LYS A 227 -10.11 -22.66 57.50
CA LYS A 227 -10.00 -22.14 58.86
C LYS A 227 -8.58 -21.71 59.24
#